data_AF-A0A453CK65-F1
#
_entry.id   AF-A0A453CK65-F1
#
_cell.length_a   1.000
_cell.length_b   1.000
_cell.length_c   1.000
_cell.angle_alpha   90.00
_cell.angle_beta   90.00
_cell.angle_gamma   90.00
#
_symmetry.space_group_name_H-M   'P 1'
#
loop_
_entity.id
_entity.type
_entity.pdbx_description
1 polymer ?
#
loop_
_entity_poly.entity_id
_entity_poly.type
_entity_poly.pdbx_seq_one_letter_code
_entity_poly.pdbx_strand_id
1 'polypeptide(L)'
;MQPRNISIKVAREEDMSSQIGNDGFYFDLVDFDRVKAFQIADNMTMSRLKMEIAVEFSIPVQCQRLWLFCKRQNGTWRPVKPFSTEENNLSVLNDSSPKNLSNNDGLVFLKLYDPEQTQIRYIGMVFVKASSRPSDILPKLRSLAGFCADEEMELYEEIKFEPSAMCDAIDANITFSESQIGQGDIICYQKSSKSLSHHAYPSVQNAVRQLNELQDQNPQIFLEFPITNLLQATQNFSDLCKVGDTEYGCVYKGIIHDTTVAIKLSRSDTLFQQEVSILRQGRHPNIVNCIGKCSEVSALVYEWLPKGNLQDHIVCAHGSPPLSWQIRTQIIGEICSALLFLHSREPHALVHGDLRPCNILVDANFRSKICNFGMLTLFLQPGDHQPALTARLPYLEPELLTTGELTPLSDVYSLGVIILCLLTGLPPLIIAKKVSEALVNNSLHTLIDKSAGNWPYVQSQAVSRHWS
;
A
#
# COMPACT_ATOMS: atom_id res chain seq x y z
N MET A 1 -44.36 -12.33 15.44
CA MET A 1 -43.29 -11.31 15.35
C MET A 1 -42.58 -11.56 14.03
N GLN A 2 -42.38 -10.55 13.18
CA GLN A 2 -41.56 -10.72 11.98
C GLN A 2 -40.11 -10.99 12.41
N PRO A 3 -39.42 -11.98 11.81
CA PRO A 3 -38.03 -12.25 12.13
C PRO A 3 -37.20 -10.99 11.86
N ARG A 4 -36.34 -10.61 12.81
CA ARG A 4 -35.40 -9.51 12.59
C ARG A 4 -34.33 -10.01 11.62
N ASN A 5 -34.10 -9.24 10.55
CA ASN A 5 -32.93 -9.46 9.71
C ASN A 5 -31.70 -8.89 10.39
N ILE A 6 -30.62 -9.68 10.40
CA ILE A 6 -29.36 -9.38 11.06
C ILE A 6 -28.24 -9.53 10.03
N SER A 7 -27.30 -8.60 10.07
CA SER A 7 -26.15 -8.58 9.18
C SER A 7 -24.99 -9.34 9.81
N ILE A 8 -24.49 -10.37 9.12
CA ILE A 8 -23.28 -11.11 9.51
C ILE A 8 -22.22 -10.91 8.44
N LYS A 9 -20.98 -10.67 8.87
CA LYS A 9 -19.84 -10.49 7.99
C LYS A 9 -18.99 -11.76 7.98
N VAL A 10 -18.60 -12.23 6.80
CA VAL A 10 -17.79 -13.44 6.62
C VAL A 10 -16.52 -13.07 5.85
N ALA A 11 -15.37 -13.30 6.49
CA ALA A 11 -14.06 -13.08 5.89
C ALA A 11 -13.43 -14.42 5.48
N ARG A 12 -12.80 -14.47 4.29
CA ARG A 12 -12.04 -15.62 3.78
C ARG A 12 -10.55 -15.34 3.81
N GLU A 13 -9.75 -16.40 3.69
CA GLU A 13 -8.29 -16.30 3.57
C GLU A 13 -7.84 -15.45 2.37
N GLU A 14 -8.57 -15.48 1.25
CA GLU A 14 -8.36 -14.60 0.10
C GLU A 14 -8.66 -13.13 0.43
N ASP A 15 -9.68 -12.87 1.25
CA ASP A 15 -10.04 -11.51 1.67
C ASP A 15 -8.95 -10.97 2.61
N MET A 16 -8.43 -11.82 3.50
CA MET A 16 -7.26 -11.50 4.33
C MET A 16 -6.00 -11.27 3.49
N SER A 17 -5.76 -12.11 2.48
CA SER A 17 -4.57 -12.01 1.62
C SER A 17 -4.61 -10.78 0.70
N SER A 18 -5.78 -10.41 0.20
CA SER A 18 -5.95 -9.22 -0.64
C SER A 18 -5.93 -7.92 0.15
N GLN A 19 -6.45 -7.92 1.38
CA GLN A 19 -6.45 -6.74 2.24
C GLN A 19 -5.11 -6.55 2.97
N ILE A 20 -4.48 -7.65 3.40
CA ILE A 20 -3.36 -7.64 4.35
C ILE A 20 -2.08 -8.27 3.75
N GLY A 21 -2.15 -8.86 2.55
CA GLY A 21 -1.01 -9.45 1.82
C GLY A 21 -0.89 -10.97 1.96
N ASN A 22 -0.11 -11.59 1.06
CA ASN A 22 -0.03 -13.05 0.91
C ASN A 22 0.80 -13.76 1.99
N ASP A 23 1.30 -13.03 3.00
CA ASP A 23 2.10 -13.65 4.06
C ASP A 23 1.21 -14.45 5.03
N GLY A 24 -0.12 -14.31 5.02
CA GLY A 24 -1.02 -15.27 5.69
C GLY A 24 -1.06 -15.23 7.23
N PHE A 25 -0.59 -14.14 7.86
CA PHE A 25 -0.26 -14.15 9.30
C PHE A 25 -1.00 -13.14 10.21
N TYR A 26 -2.22 -12.67 9.86
CA TYR A 26 -2.87 -11.58 10.63
C TYR A 26 -4.40 -11.74 10.77
N PHE A 27 -4.82 -12.61 11.69
CA PHE A 27 -6.25 -12.91 11.96
C PHE A 27 -7.03 -11.70 12.54
N ASP A 28 -6.35 -10.65 12.93
CA ASP A 28 -6.81 -9.52 13.73
C ASP A 28 -6.94 -8.19 12.97
N LEU A 29 -6.47 -8.14 11.73
CA LEU A 29 -6.36 -6.92 10.93
C LEU A 29 -7.34 -6.87 9.74
N VAL A 30 -8.37 -7.72 9.75
CA VAL A 30 -9.36 -7.75 8.67
C VAL A 30 -10.24 -6.51 8.74
N ASP A 31 -10.30 -5.73 7.65
CA ASP A 31 -11.29 -4.66 7.51
C ASP A 31 -12.65 -5.29 7.25
N PHE A 32 -13.41 -5.46 8.33
CA PHE A 32 -14.74 -6.07 8.27
C PHE A 32 -15.74 -5.24 7.44
N ASP A 33 -15.48 -3.97 7.12
CA ASP A 33 -16.35 -3.20 6.20
C ASP A 33 -16.13 -3.57 4.73
N ARG A 34 -14.99 -4.21 4.41
CA ARG A 34 -14.64 -4.66 3.06
C ARG A 34 -14.95 -6.13 2.79
N VAL A 35 -15.42 -6.88 3.78
CA VAL A 35 -15.81 -8.29 3.62
C VAL A 35 -17.31 -8.43 3.36
N LYS A 36 -17.71 -9.53 2.74
CA LYS A 36 -19.10 -9.77 2.37
C LYS A 36 -20.01 -9.82 3.60
N ALA A 37 -21.09 -9.06 3.54
CA ALA A 37 -22.18 -9.13 4.51
C ALA A 37 -23.33 -10.00 4.00
N PHE A 38 -23.83 -10.87 4.87
CA PHE A 38 -24.99 -11.73 4.68
C PHE A 38 -26.14 -11.21 5.54
N GLN A 39 -27.29 -10.97 4.92
CA GLN A 39 -28.52 -10.66 5.64
C GLN A 39 -29.21 -11.96 6.00
N ILE A 40 -29.24 -12.29 7.28
CA ILE A 40 -29.83 -13.52 7.78
C ILE A 40 -31.04 -13.24 8.66
N ALA A 41 -32.01 -14.15 8.69
CA ALA A 41 -33.05 -14.11 9.71
C ALA A 41 -32.48 -14.48 11.08
N ASP A 42 -32.99 -13.87 12.14
CA ASP A 42 -32.57 -14.11 13.53
C ASP A 42 -32.66 -15.58 14.01
N ASN A 43 -33.49 -16.38 13.35
CA ASN A 43 -33.68 -17.80 13.60
C ASN A 43 -32.96 -18.71 12.58
N MET A 44 -32.17 -18.16 11.66
CA MET A 44 -31.43 -18.95 10.67
C MET A 44 -30.47 -19.92 11.36
N THR A 45 -30.41 -21.17 10.91
CA THR A 45 -29.49 -22.17 11.46
C THR A 45 -28.11 -22.09 10.84
N MET A 46 -27.11 -22.62 11.56
CA MET A 46 -25.74 -22.64 11.06
C MET A 46 -25.58 -23.42 9.74
N SER A 47 -26.29 -24.54 9.61
CA SER A 47 -26.35 -25.33 8.36
C SER A 47 -26.87 -24.51 7.19
N ARG A 48 -27.87 -23.64 7.43
CA ARG A 48 -28.43 -22.79 6.40
C ARG A 48 -27.45 -21.71 5.98
N LEU A 49 -26.79 -21.04 6.93
CA LEU A 49 -25.77 -20.04 6.60
C LEU A 49 -24.59 -20.68 5.84
N LYS A 50 -24.13 -21.89 6.23
CA LYS A 50 -23.09 -22.61 5.48
C LYS A 50 -23.48 -22.88 4.02
N MET A 51 -24.75 -23.21 3.76
CA MET A 51 -25.24 -23.36 2.38
C MET A 51 -25.23 -22.02 1.62
N GLU A 52 -25.60 -20.91 2.26
CA GLU A 52 -25.58 -19.58 1.63
C GLU A 52 -24.15 -19.12 1.33
N ILE A 53 -23.21 -19.34 2.27
CA ILE A 53 -21.78 -19.14 2.07
C ILE A 53 -21.26 -20.01 0.91
N ALA A 54 -21.74 -21.26 0.80
CA ALA A 54 -21.31 -22.16 -0.27
C ALA A 54 -21.72 -21.68 -1.65
N VAL A 55 -22.93 -21.15 -1.78
CA VAL A 55 -23.44 -20.57 -3.03
C VAL A 55 -22.69 -19.29 -3.38
N GLU A 56 -22.54 -18.39 -2.41
CA GLU A 56 -21.93 -17.08 -2.65
C GLU A 56 -20.44 -17.19 -3.03
N PHE A 57 -19.68 -18.00 -2.29
CA PHE A 57 -18.23 -18.08 -2.47
C PHE A 57 -17.78 -19.29 -3.29
N SER A 58 -18.70 -20.13 -3.75
CA SER A 58 -18.38 -21.40 -4.44
C SER A 58 -17.49 -22.34 -3.60
N ILE A 59 -17.63 -22.32 -2.26
CA ILE A 59 -16.89 -23.18 -1.32
C ILE A 59 -17.82 -24.26 -0.77
N PRO A 60 -17.62 -25.54 -1.10
CA PRO A 60 -18.49 -26.61 -0.60
C PRO A 60 -18.58 -26.64 0.92
N VAL A 61 -19.77 -26.92 1.48
CA VAL A 61 -20.02 -26.89 2.94
C VAL A 61 -19.02 -27.74 3.73
N GLN A 62 -18.61 -28.88 3.19
CA GLN A 62 -17.63 -29.78 3.80
C GLN A 62 -16.21 -29.19 3.89
N CYS A 63 -15.90 -28.19 3.07
CA CYS A 63 -14.62 -27.49 3.06
C CYS A 63 -14.61 -26.23 3.96
N GLN A 64 -15.77 -25.84 4.50
CA GLN A 64 -15.89 -24.62 5.31
C GLN A 64 -15.48 -24.88 6.77
N ARG A 65 -14.43 -24.18 7.22
CA ARG A 65 -13.99 -24.13 8.61
C ARG A 65 -14.24 -22.73 9.17
N LEU A 66 -15.43 -22.53 9.74
CA LEU A 66 -15.85 -21.22 10.23
C LEU A 66 -15.37 -20.98 11.67
N TRP A 67 -15.03 -19.72 11.96
CA TRP A 67 -14.66 -19.25 13.28
C TRP A 67 -15.56 -18.09 13.68
N LEU A 68 -15.93 -18.04 14.96
CA LEU A 68 -16.65 -16.91 15.54
C LEU A 68 -15.65 -15.84 15.97
N PHE A 69 -15.92 -14.60 15.58
CA PHE A 69 -15.17 -13.43 15.98
C PHE A 69 -16.03 -12.52 16.85
N CYS A 70 -15.43 -11.94 17.90
CA CYS A 70 -16.11 -10.98 18.77
C CYS A 70 -15.35 -9.65 18.83
N LYS A 71 -16.11 -8.55 18.89
CA LYS A 71 -15.57 -7.21 19.09
C LYS A 71 -15.29 -6.99 20.56
N ARG A 72 -14.10 -6.51 20.88
CA ARG A 72 -13.66 -6.15 22.24
C ARG A 72 -14.04 -4.72 22.58
N GLN A 73 -13.93 -4.38 23.86
CA GLN A 73 -14.18 -3.02 24.37
C GLN A 73 -13.23 -1.98 23.75
N ASN A 74 -12.00 -2.39 23.41
CA ASN A 74 -11.01 -1.57 22.73
C ASN A 74 -11.24 -1.46 21.20
N GLY A 75 -12.34 -2.00 20.68
CA GLY A 75 -12.72 -1.89 19.27
C GLY A 75 -12.16 -2.96 18.33
N THR A 76 -11.20 -3.78 18.78
CA THR A 76 -10.59 -4.85 17.96
C THR A 76 -11.48 -6.10 17.85
N TRP A 77 -11.34 -6.85 16.76
CA TRP A 77 -12.02 -8.14 16.57
C TRP A 77 -11.03 -9.28 16.77
N ARG A 78 -11.39 -10.27 17.59
CA ARG A 78 -10.53 -11.44 17.86
C ARG A 78 -11.32 -12.74 17.65
N PRO A 79 -10.69 -13.79 17.10
CA PRO A 79 -11.30 -15.11 17.03
C PRO A 79 -11.53 -15.65 18.44
N VAL A 80 -12.72 -16.19 18.68
CA VAL A 80 -13.12 -16.72 19.99
C VAL A 80 -13.14 -18.23 19.97
N LYS A 81 -13.80 -18.85 18.98
CA LYS A 81 -13.86 -20.31 18.86
C LYS A 81 -14.15 -20.75 17.42
N PRO A 82 -13.73 -21.97 17.03
CA PRO A 82 -14.23 -22.60 15.81
C PRO A 82 -15.68 -23.04 15.98
N PHE A 83 -16.46 -23.04 14.89
CA PHE A 83 -17.79 -23.65 14.86
C PHE A 83 -17.68 -25.16 14.76
N SER A 84 -18.31 -25.88 15.69
CA SER A 84 -18.35 -27.34 15.69
C SER A 84 -19.49 -27.89 14.82
N THR A 85 -19.39 -29.17 14.44
CA THR A 85 -20.44 -29.86 13.68
C THR A 85 -21.73 -30.03 14.50
N GLU A 86 -21.62 -30.07 15.83
CA GLU A 86 -22.75 -30.21 16.76
C GLU A 86 -23.62 -28.94 16.79
N GLU A 87 -23.06 -27.79 16.44
CA GLU A 87 -23.75 -26.49 16.42
C GLU A 87 -24.48 -26.21 15.09
N ASN A 88 -24.40 -27.14 14.12
CA ASN A 88 -24.98 -26.97 12.78
C ASN A 88 -26.50 -26.73 12.79
N ASN A 89 -27.22 -27.27 13.78
CA ASN A 89 -28.68 -27.14 13.89
C ASN A 89 -29.12 -25.98 14.79
N LEU A 90 -28.18 -25.28 15.43
CA LEU A 90 -28.46 -24.13 16.28
C LEU A 90 -28.65 -22.87 15.44
N SER A 91 -29.39 -21.90 15.98
CA SER A 91 -29.45 -20.55 15.39
C SER A 91 -28.03 -19.96 15.33
N VAL A 92 -27.72 -19.23 14.26
CA VAL A 92 -26.43 -18.51 14.15
C VAL A 92 -26.24 -17.53 15.30
N LEU A 93 -27.34 -17.02 15.87
CA LEU A 93 -27.35 -16.06 16.96
C LEU A 93 -27.62 -16.69 18.32
N ASN A 94 -27.54 -18.03 18.44
CA ASN A 94 -27.54 -18.61 19.77
C ASN A 94 -26.35 -18.01 20.53
N ASP A 95 -26.66 -17.10 21.44
CA ASP A 95 -25.75 -16.48 22.39
C ASP A 95 -25.39 -17.52 23.47
N SER A 96 -24.87 -18.67 23.01
CA SER A 96 -23.91 -19.41 23.79
C SER A 96 -22.58 -18.67 23.69
N SER A 97 -22.52 -17.44 24.23
CA SER A 97 -21.45 -17.12 25.17
C SER A 97 -21.21 -18.40 25.99
N PRO A 98 -19.98 -18.92 26.06
CA PRO A 98 -19.71 -20.32 26.41
C PRO A 98 -20.38 -20.71 27.74
N LYS A 99 -21.61 -21.23 27.65
CA LYS A 99 -22.33 -21.85 28.77
C LYS A 99 -21.70 -23.22 28.87
N ASN A 100 -20.73 -23.32 29.78
CA ASN A 100 -19.86 -24.46 30.09
C ASN A 100 -18.45 -24.40 29.48
N LEU A 101 -17.72 -23.32 29.74
CA LEU A 101 -16.33 -23.49 30.20
C LEU A 101 -16.32 -23.29 31.71
N SER A 102 -16.92 -24.24 32.42
CA SER A 102 -16.64 -24.40 33.84
C SER A 102 -15.15 -24.69 33.99
N ASN A 103 -14.48 -23.84 34.77
CA ASN A 103 -13.12 -23.95 35.28
C ASN A 103 -12.01 -23.51 34.33
N ASN A 104 -11.72 -22.22 34.43
CA ASN A 104 -10.39 -21.62 34.33
C ASN A 104 -9.64 -21.69 33.00
N ASP A 105 -10.02 -22.45 31.98
CA ASP A 105 -9.14 -22.60 30.79
C ASP A 105 -9.52 -21.64 29.63
N GLY A 106 -8.54 -20.89 29.11
CA GLY A 106 -8.69 -19.93 28.01
C GLY A 106 -7.82 -20.28 26.79
N LEU A 107 -8.36 -20.13 25.57
CA LEU A 107 -7.62 -20.26 24.32
C LEU A 107 -6.85 -18.96 24.04
N VAL A 108 -5.53 -19.05 23.99
CA VAL A 108 -4.63 -17.94 23.68
C VAL A 108 -3.93 -18.19 22.35
N PHE A 109 -3.72 -17.14 21.58
CA PHE A 109 -3.00 -17.17 20.31
C PHE A 109 -1.53 -16.84 20.52
N LEU A 110 -0.66 -17.40 19.69
CA LEU A 110 0.79 -17.31 19.85
C LEU A 110 1.41 -16.70 18.61
N LYS A 111 2.25 -15.66 18.73
CA LYS A 111 3.09 -15.12 17.66
C LYS A 111 4.57 -15.26 18.05
N LEU A 112 5.33 -16.09 17.33
CA LEU A 112 6.79 -16.18 17.47
C LEU A 112 7.43 -15.11 16.60
N TYR A 113 8.26 -14.28 17.19
CA TYR A 113 9.02 -13.28 16.49
C TYR A 113 10.53 -13.60 16.51
N ASP A 114 11.17 -13.39 15.37
CA ASP A 114 12.62 -13.49 15.18
C ASP A 114 13.25 -12.08 15.24
N PRO A 115 13.94 -11.73 16.34
CA PRO A 115 14.54 -10.40 16.50
C PRO A 115 15.74 -10.15 15.60
N GLU A 116 16.40 -11.19 15.09
CA GLU A 116 17.54 -11.03 14.19
C GLU A 116 17.09 -10.78 12.76
N GLN A 117 16.02 -11.48 12.33
CA GLN A 117 15.48 -11.38 10.97
C GLN A 117 14.30 -10.41 10.83
N THR A 118 13.90 -9.79 11.93
CA THR A 118 12.80 -8.83 12.01
C THR A 118 11.46 -9.27 11.43
N GLN A 119 11.12 -10.55 11.60
CA GLN A 119 9.90 -11.15 11.05
C GLN A 119 9.17 -12.09 12.03
N ILE A 120 7.87 -12.29 11.81
CA ILE A 120 7.07 -13.31 12.51
C ILE A 120 7.37 -14.67 11.88
N ARG A 121 7.79 -15.64 12.71
CA ARG A 121 8.21 -16.97 12.25
C ARG A 121 7.13 -18.03 12.40
N TYR A 122 6.21 -17.86 13.35
CA TYR A 122 5.17 -18.85 13.63
C TYR A 122 3.94 -18.21 14.27
N ILE A 123 2.76 -18.69 13.88
CA ILE A 123 1.52 -18.44 14.60
C ILE A 123 0.88 -19.74 15.04
N GLY A 124 0.43 -19.78 16.27
CA GLY A 124 -0.24 -20.95 16.83
C GLY A 124 -1.30 -20.59 17.84
N MET A 125 -1.78 -21.61 18.53
CA MET A 125 -2.74 -21.46 19.61
C MET A 125 -2.45 -22.47 20.72
N VAL A 126 -2.80 -22.10 21.94
CA VAL A 126 -2.66 -22.96 23.12
C VAL A 126 -3.79 -22.69 24.09
N PHE A 127 -4.31 -23.76 24.71
CA PHE A 127 -5.18 -23.63 25.86
C PHE A 127 -4.33 -23.47 27.12
N VAL A 128 -4.60 -22.44 27.89
CA VAL A 128 -3.94 -22.16 29.16
C VAL A 128 -4.95 -22.20 30.29
N LYS A 129 -4.53 -22.64 31.48
CA LYS A 129 -5.38 -22.52 32.68
C LYS A 129 -5.17 -21.14 33.28
N ALA A 130 -6.23 -20.47 33.69
CA ALA A 130 -6.18 -19.15 34.31
C ALA A 130 -5.31 -19.18 35.57
N SER A 131 -5.34 -20.30 36.31
CA SER A 131 -4.49 -20.54 37.48
C SER A 131 -3.05 -21.00 37.15
N SER A 132 -2.73 -21.26 35.88
CA SER A 132 -1.35 -21.62 35.46
C SER A 132 -0.54 -20.36 35.15
N ARG A 133 0.78 -20.52 35.13
CA ARG A 133 1.73 -19.45 34.87
C ARG A 133 2.26 -19.52 33.44
N PRO A 134 2.66 -18.41 32.82
CA PRO A 134 3.33 -18.43 31.52
C PRO A 134 4.62 -19.28 31.52
N SER A 135 5.32 -19.38 32.65
CA SER A 135 6.47 -20.29 32.81
C SER A 135 6.12 -21.77 32.57
N ASP A 136 4.88 -22.19 32.84
CA ASP A 136 4.43 -23.57 32.64
C ASP A 136 4.35 -23.94 31.15
N ILE A 137 4.17 -22.96 30.26
CA ILE A 137 4.07 -23.18 28.81
C ILE A 137 5.38 -22.96 28.06
N LEU A 138 6.41 -22.38 28.70
CA LEU A 138 7.72 -22.12 28.07
C LEU A 138 8.36 -23.36 27.42
N PRO A 139 8.38 -24.56 28.03
CA PRO A 139 8.95 -25.74 27.38
C PRO A 139 8.27 -26.08 26.05
N LYS A 140 6.94 -25.89 25.99
CA LYS A 140 6.16 -26.09 24.77
C LYS A 140 6.47 -25.01 23.72
N LEU A 141 6.59 -23.75 24.13
CA LEU A 141 6.95 -22.65 23.23
C LEU A 141 8.36 -22.85 22.65
N ARG A 142 9.35 -23.27 23.45
CA ARG A 142 10.69 -23.62 22.98
C ARG A 142 10.66 -24.72 21.93
N SER A 143 9.90 -25.79 22.20
CA SER A 143 9.73 -26.88 21.24
C SER A 143 9.11 -26.41 19.92
N LEU A 144 8.13 -25.49 19.95
CA LEU A 144 7.51 -24.93 18.74
C LEU A 144 8.47 -24.00 17.98
N ALA A 145 9.30 -23.25 18.71
CA ALA A 145 10.30 -22.35 18.12
C ALA A 145 11.58 -23.07 17.64
N GLY A 146 11.76 -24.36 17.98
CA GLY A 146 13.01 -25.07 17.73
C GLY A 146 14.19 -24.53 18.55
N PHE A 147 13.91 -23.98 19.73
CA PHE A 147 14.89 -23.42 20.65
C PHE A 147 15.46 -24.49 21.59
N CYS A 148 16.70 -24.31 22.04
CA CYS A 148 17.33 -25.21 23.02
C CYS A 148 16.70 -25.03 24.42
N ALA A 149 16.78 -26.05 25.27
CA ALA A 149 16.08 -26.07 26.55
C ALA A 149 16.54 -24.97 27.54
N ASP A 150 17.77 -24.51 27.37
CA ASP A 150 18.47 -23.50 28.15
C ASP A 150 18.35 -22.07 27.56
N GLU A 151 17.72 -21.91 26.40
CA GLU A 151 17.53 -20.59 25.80
C GLU A 151 16.50 -19.77 26.58
N GLU A 152 16.93 -18.57 27.01
CA GLU A 152 16.07 -17.56 27.62
C GLU A 152 15.11 -16.96 26.59
N MET A 153 13.86 -16.79 27.00
CA MET A 153 12.77 -16.30 26.16
C MET A 153 12.04 -15.16 26.85
N GLU A 154 11.55 -14.26 26.02
CA GLU A 154 10.73 -13.12 26.44
C GLU A 154 9.30 -13.34 25.96
N LEU A 155 8.34 -12.97 26.81
CA LEU A 155 6.89 -13.11 26.57
C LEU A 155 6.25 -11.73 26.69
N TYR A 156 5.34 -11.44 25.78
CA TYR A 156 4.61 -10.18 25.73
C TYR A 156 3.14 -10.42 25.41
N GLU A 157 2.27 -9.60 25.96
CA GLU A 157 0.84 -9.58 25.64
C GLU A 157 0.60 -8.48 24.61
N GLU A 158 -0.04 -8.81 23.49
CA GLU A 158 -0.47 -7.81 22.51
C GLU A 158 -1.80 -7.17 22.94
N ILE A 159 -1.71 -6.06 23.67
CA ILE A 159 -2.85 -5.40 24.33
C ILE A 159 -3.63 -4.50 23.37
N LYS A 160 -2.89 -3.79 22.51
CA LYS A 160 -3.48 -2.89 21.52
C LYS A 160 -2.65 -2.94 20.26
N PHE A 161 -3.34 -2.97 19.14
CA PHE A 161 -2.73 -2.74 17.86
C PHE A 161 -3.15 -1.34 17.38
N GLU A 162 -2.28 -0.33 17.54
CA GLU A 162 -2.41 1.01 16.93
C GLU A 162 -1.24 1.92 17.33
N PRO A 163 -0.33 2.36 16.42
CA PRO A 163 0.04 1.85 15.10
C PRO A 163 1.22 0.85 15.16
N SER A 164 1.54 0.36 16.36
CA SER A 164 2.46 -0.74 16.63
C SER A 164 1.74 -1.73 17.54
N ALA A 165 2.17 -2.98 17.57
CA ALA A 165 1.78 -3.89 18.64
C ALA A 165 2.26 -3.28 19.97
N MET A 166 1.34 -2.74 20.75
CA MET A 166 1.62 -2.38 22.13
C MET A 166 1.68 -3.68 22.91
N CYS A 167 2.93 -4.07 23.18
CA CYS A 167 3.27 -5.30 23.84
C CYS A 167 3.69 -4.97 25.29
N ASP A 168 2.92 -5.43 26.26
CA ASP A 168 3.36 -5.37 27.66
C ASP A 168 4.10 -6.66 28.00
N ALA A 169 5.20 -6.54 28.71
CA ALA A 169 5.97 -7.70 29.16
C ALA A 169 5.10 -8.56 30.09
N ILE A 170 5.03 -9.85 29.80
CA ILE A 170 4.33 -10.81 30.64
C ILE A 170 5.31 -11.31 31.70
N ASP A 171 4.97 -11.12 32.97
CA ASP A 171 5.67 -11.77 34.07
C ASP A 171 5.38 -13.27 34.06
N ALA A 172 6.40 -14.08 33.77
CA ALA A 172 6.26 -15.52 33.66
C ALA A 172 5.93 -16.23 34.99
N ASN A 173 5.99 -15.53 36.13
CA ASN A 173 5.74 -16.09 37.46
C ASN A 173 4.34 -15.79 38.02
N ILE A 174 3.61 -14.88 37.37
CA ILE A 174 2.24 -14.50 37.74
C ILE A 174 1.26 -15.41 36.99
N THR A 175 0.08 -15.67 37.56
CA THR A 175 -0.91 -16.52 36.88
C THR A 175 -1.57 -15.78 35.72
N PHE A 176 -2.02 -16.49 34.68
CA PHE A 176 -2.73 -15.86 33.55
C PHE A 176 -3.94 -15.04 34.01
N SER A 177 -4.68 -15.49 35.02
CA SER A 177 -5.78 -14.71 35.62
C SER A 177 -5.33 -13.39 36.24
N GLU A 178 -4.21 -13.38 36.94
CA GLU A 178 -3.68 -12.19 37.61
C GLU A 178 -3.14 -11.19 36.58
N SER A 179 -2.57 -11.70 35.47
CA SER A 179 -2.18 -10.88 34.31
C SER A 179 -3.34 -10.48 33.41
N GLN A 180 -4.59 -10.89 33.72
CA GLN A 180 -5.79 -10.64 32.90
C GLN A 180 -5.72 -11.24 31.47
N ILE A 181 -4.81 -12.19 31.24
CA ILE A 181 -4.66 -12.89 29.96
C ILE A 181 -5.59 -14.10 29.95
N GLY A 182 -6.37 -14.23 28.90
CA GLY A 182 -7.34 -15.32 28.76
C GLY A 182 -7.83 -15.51 27.34
N GLN A 183 -9.12 -15.83 27.22
CA GLN A 183 -9.73 -16.22 25.96
C GLN A 183 -9.53 -15.16 24.88
N GLY A 184 -8.86 -15.51 23.79
CA GLY A 184 -8.70 -14.71 22.58
C GLY A 184 -7.57 -13.68 22.60
N ASP A 185 -6.76 -13.66 23.67
CA ASP A 185 -5.60 -12.78 23.75
C ASP A 185 -4.43 -13.36 22.94
N ILE A 186 -3.45 -12.51 22.63
CA ILE A 186 -2.28 -12.87 21.84
C ILE A 186 -1.03 -12.74 22.70
N ILE A 187 -0.31 -13.85 22.83
CA ILE A 187 1.02 -13.91 23.41
C ILE A 187 2.05 -13.89 22.29
N CYS A 188 2.85 -12.86 22.34
CA CYS A 188 3.99 -12.55 21.52
C CYS A 188 5.25 -13.09 22.22
N TYR A 189 6.11 -13.84 21.52
CA TYR A 189 7.28 -14.46 22.16
C TYR A 189 8.51 -14.49 21.26
N GLN A 190 9.71 -14.36 21.86
CA GLN A 190 10.99 -14.28 21.15
C GLN A 190 12.16 -14.81 21.98
N LYS A 191 13.32 -15.01 21.34
CA LYS A 191 14.59 -15.32 22.02
C LYS A 191 15.17 -14.05 22.68
N SER A 192 15.65 -14.16 23.91
CA SER A 192 16.25 -13.01 24.61
C SER A 192 17.60 -12.62 23.99
N SER A 193 17.80 -11.33 23.70
CA SER A 193 19.02 -10.80 23.09
C SER A 193 19.80 -9.93 24.06
N LYS A 194 21.06 -10.30 24.34
CA LYS A 194 21.95 -9.55 25.26
C LYS A 194 22.56 -8.26 24.65
N SER A 195 22.32 -7.96 23.36
CA SER A 195 23.03 -6.88 22.65
C SER A 195 22.21 -5.63 22.33
N LEU A 196 20.90 -5.62 22.57
CA LEU A 196 20.01 -4.50 22.27
C LEU A 196 19.65 -3.76 23.56
N SER A 197 20.14 -2.52 23.72
CA SER A 197 19.85 -1.65 24.87
C SER A 197 18.41 -1.08 24.88
N HIS A 198 17.50 -1.66 24.10
CA HIS A 198 16.07 -1.42 24.11
C HIS A 198 15.38 -2.77 23.85
N HIS A 199 14.41 -3.13 24.68
CA HIS A 199 13.58 -4.34 24.55
C HIS A 199 12.88 -4.34 23.19
N ALA A 200 13.53 -4.94 22.19
CA ALA A 200 13.11 -4.88 20.80
C ALA A 200 12.04 -5.93 20.56
N TYR A 201 10.79 -5.60 20.89
CA TYR A 201 9.71 -6.01 20.01
C TYR A 201 9.79 -5.11 18.78
N PRO A 202 9.74 -5.67 17.56
CA PRO A 202 9.66 -4.88 16.34
C PRO A 202 8.37 -4.07 16.39
N SER A 203 8.48 -2.80 16.03
CA SER A 203 7.45 -2.25 15.17
C SER A 203 7.45 -3.09 13.88
N VAL A 204 6.68 -4.18 13.83
CA VAL A 204 6.57 -5.07 12.65
C VAL A 204 6.07 -4.22 11.49
N GLN A 205 6.97 -3.80 10.59
CA GLN A 205 6.80 -3.37 9.18
C GLN A 205 5.53 -2.61 8.70
N ASN A 206 4.66 -2.09 9.57
CA ASN A 206 3.30 -1.68 9.18
C ASN A 206 2.99 -0.20 9.32
N ALA A 207 3.85 0.66 9.86
CA ALA A 207 3.53 2.08 9.97
C ALA A 207 3.21 2.69 8.60
N VAL A 208 4.12 2.59 7.62
CA VAL A 208 3.92 3.12 6.26
C VAL A 208 2.72 2.47 5.56
N ARG A 209 2.49 1.17 5.77
CA ARG A 209 1.42 0.41 5.12
C ARG A 209 0.03 0.72 5.70
N GLN A 210 -0.10 0.80 7.02
CA GLN A 210 -1.33 1.20 7.70
C GLN A 210 -1.64 2.66 7.55
N LEU A 211 -0.63 3.49 7.35
CA LEU A 211 -0.84 4.87 6.95
C LEU A 211 -1.34 4.96 5.53
N ASN A 212 -0.86 4.12 4.62
CA ASN A 212 -1.46 4.05 3.30
C ASN A 212 -2.94 3.69 3.39
N GLU A 213 -3.31 2.75 4.26
CA GLU A 213 -4.70 2.37 4.53
C GLU A 213 -5.52 3.51 5.18
N LEU A 214 -4.96 4.22 6.18
CA LEU A 214 -5.60 5.38 6.82
C LEU A 214 -5.74 6.58 5.88
N GLN A 215 -4.78 6.76 4.98
CA GLN A 215 -4.77 7.83 3.99
C GLN A 215 -5.67 7.48 2.78
N ASP A 216 -5.90 6.21 2.51
CA ASP A 216 -6.96 5.75 1.59
C ASP A 216 -8.36 6.01 2.19
N GLN A 217 -8.49 5.97 3.52
CA GLN A 217 -9.73 6.34 4.25
C GLN A 217 -9.88 7.86 4.45
N ASN A 218 -8.76 8.59 4.62
CA ASN A 218 -8.72 10.03 4.79
C ASN A 218 -7.44 10.64 4.15
N PRO A 219 -7.53 11.09 2.89
CA PRO A 219 -6.39 11.63 2.14
C PRO A 219 -5.74 12.88 2.76
N GLN A 220 -6.38 13.53 3.74
CA GLN A 220 -5.85 14.73 4.39
C GLN A 220 -4.76 14.45 5.44
N ILE A 221 -4.60 13.19 5.87
CA ILE A 221 -3.64 12.81 6.90
C ILE A 221 -2.24 12.69 6.28
N PHE A 222 -1.28 13.48 6.77
CA PHE A 222 0.14 13.32 6.47
C PHE A 222 0.84 12.99 7.78
N LEU A 223 1.74 12.01 7.77
CA LEU A 223 2.66 11.88 8.89
C LEU A 223 3.56 13.10 8.96
N GLU A 224 3.78 13.58 10.18
CA GLU A 224 4.90 14.45 10.48
C GLU A 224 6.10 13.57 10.89
N PHE A 225 7.15 13.58 10.10
CA PHE A 225 8.42 12.97 10.44
C PHE A 225 9.31 14.01 11.11
N PRO A 226 9.92 13.72 12.28
CA PRO A 226 10.94 14.59 12.83
C PRO A 226 12.17 14.58 11.92
N ILE A 227 12.90 15.69 11.87
CA ILE A 227 14.11 15.81 11.02
C ILE A 227 15.14 14.71 11.30
N THR A 228 15.23 14.24 12.54
CA THR A 228 16.14 13.16 12.96
C THR A 228 15.93 11.86 12.17
N ASN A 229 14.69 11.51 11.86
CA ASN A 229 14.37 10.34 11.04
C ASN A 229 14.94 10.49 9.62
N LEU A 230 14.82 11.69 9.02
CA LEU A 230 15.31 11.96 7.67
C LEU A 230 16.84 11.98 7.63
N LEU A 231 17.48 12.60 8.62
CA LEU A 231 18.94 12.63 8.75
C LEU A 231 19.51 11.22 8.88
N GLN A 232 18.93 10.38 9.74
CA GLN A 232 19.34 8.99 9.89
C GLN A 232 19.14 8.20 8.59
N ALA A 233 17.97 8.34 7.95
CA ALA A 233 17.61 7.60 6.74
C ALA A 233 18.51 7.94 5.53
N THR A 234 19.04 9.17 5.49
CA THR A 234 19.82 9.70 4.35
C THR A 234 21.29 9.90 4.65
N GLN A 235 21.77 9.44 5.82
CA GLN A 235 23.14 9.67 6.29
C GLN A 235 23.52 11.16 6.26
N ASN A 236 22.66 12.00 6.84
CA ASN A 236 22.75 13.47 6.82
C ASN A 236 22.71 14.05 5.40
N PHE A 237 21.75 13.59 4.57
CA PHE A 237 21.59 14.02 3.18
C PHE A 237 22.87 13.89 2.35
N SER A 238 23.57 12.76 2.52
CA SER A 238 24.80 12.46 1.78
C SER A 238 24.54 12.39 0.27
N ASP A 239 25.51 12.84 -0.53
CA ASP A 239 25.48 12.70 -2.00
C ASP A 239 25.40 11.23 -2.45
N LEU A 240 25.83 10.28 -1.62
CA LEU A 240 25.68 8.84 -1.88
C LEU A 240 24.22 8.38 -1.89
N CYS A 241 23.36 9.07 -1.15
CA CYS A 241 21.92 8.81 -1.10
C CYS A 241 21.15 9.62 -2.15
N LYS A 242 21.78 10.62 -2.78
CA LYS A 242 21.13 11.53 -3.72
C LYS A 242 20.80 10.78 -5.02
N VAL A 243 19.53 10.80 -5.41
CA VAL A 243 19.03 10.13 -6.63
C VAL A 243 18.56 11.10 -7.70
N GLY A 244 18.27 12.34 -7.33
CA GLY A 244 17.82 13.34 -8.28
C GLY A 244 17.99 14.75 -7.75
N ASP A 245 18.21 15.68 -8.67
CA ASP A 245 18.22 17.10 -8.41
C ASP A 245 17.41 17.80 -9.50
N THR A 246 16.31 18.42 -9.11
CA THR A 246 15.34 19.01 -10.04
C THR A 246 14.95 20.41 -9.58
N GLU A 247 14.21 21.10 -10.45
CA GLU A 247 13.56 22.37 -10.14
C GLU A 247 12.56 22.27 -8.97
N TYR A 248 12.07 21.07 -8.64
CA TYR A 248 11.15 20.83 -7.54
C TYR A 248 11.87 20.61 -6.20
N GLY A 249 13.09 20.09 -6.24
CA GLY A 249 13.81 19.67 -5.04
C GLY A 249 14.91 18.65 -5.31
N CYS A 250 15.71 18.42 -4.27
CA CYS A 250 16.68 17.33 -4.22
C CYS A 250 15.99 16.08 -3.66
N VAL A 251 16.14 14.94 -4.32
CA VAL A 251 15.56 13.66 -3.90
C VAL A 251 16.67 12.73 -3.43
N TYR A 252 16.46 12.12 -2.27
CA TYR A 252 17.36 11.17 -1.64
C TYR A 252 16.64 9.83 -1.45
N LYS A 253 17.34 8.73 -1.69
CA LYS A 253 16.91 7.40 -1.28
C LYS A 253 17.29 7.21 0.18
N GLY A 254 16.34 6.75 0.99
CA GLY A 254 16.58 6.44 2.39
C GLY A 254 15.81 5.22 2.87
N ILE A 255 16.07 4.83 4.10
CA ILE A 255 15.33 3.75 4.78
C ILE A 255 14.77 4.32 6.08
N ILE A 256 13.44 4.30 6.23
CA ILE A 256 12.74 4.70 7.45
C ILE A 256 11.96 3.49 7.96
N HIS A 257 12.24 3.03 9.18
CA HIS A 257 11.62 1.84 9.78
C HIS A 257 11.59 0.65 8.80
N ASP A 258 12.76 0.29 8.26
CA ASP A 258 12.97 -0.78 7.26
C ASP A 258 12.22 -0.63 5.92
N THR A 259 11.51 0.49 5.72
CA THR A 259 10.87 0.81 4.45
C THR A 259 11.80 1.68 3.62
N THR A 260 12.11 1.24 2.40
CA THR A 260 12.82 2.09 1.44
C THR A 260 11.89 3.21 0.97
N VAL A 261 12.35 4.45 1.06
CA VAL A 261 11.57 5.65 0.73
C VAL A 261 12.36 6.61 -0.16
N ALA A 262 11.63 7.48 -0.86
CA ALA A 262 12.20 8.66 -1.51
C ALA A 262 11.90 9.90 -0.67
N ILE A 263 12.94 10.61 -0.23
CA ILE A 263 12.84 11.82 0.58
C ILE A 263 13.19 13.02 -0.31
N LYS A 264 12.20 13.87 -0.60
CA LYS A 264 12.37 15.08 -1.40
C LYS A 264 12.49 16.30 -0.50
N LEU A 265 13.64 16.97 -0.53
CA LEU A 265 13.83 18.30 0.03
C LEU A 265 13.39 19.35 -1.00
N SER A 266 12.33 20.08 -0.71
CA SER A 266 11.76 21.07 -1.63
C SER A 266 12.70 22.26 -1.81
N ARG A 267 12.77 22.85 -3.02
CA ARG A 267 13.62 24.03 -3.28
C ARG A 267 13.16 25.28 -2.53
N SER A 268 11.88 25.39 -2.22
CA SER A 268 11.29 26.48 -1.47
C SER A 268 10.12 25.98 -0.62
N ASP A 269 9.80 26.72 0.43
CA ASP A 269 8.63 26.42 1.25
C ASP A 269 7.32 26.61 0.46
N THR A 270 7.29 27.53 -0.52
CA THR A 270 6.13 27.71 -1.41
C THR A 270 5.82 26.46 -2.25
N LEU A 271 6.85 25.81 -2.80
CA LEU A 271 6.70 24.53 -3.53
C LEU A 271 6.19 23.43 -2.60
N PHE A 272 6.76 23.36 -1.39
CA PHE A 272 6.36 22.38 -0.38
C PHE A 272 4.89 22.54 0.03
N GLN A 273 4.45 23.76 0.38
CA GLN A 273 3.07 24.00 0.81
C GLN A 273 2.07 23.74 -0.32
N GLN A 274 2.39 24.15 -1.55
CA GLN A 274 1.56 23.88 -2.72
C GLN A 274 1.40 22.37 -2.93
N GLU A 275 2.48 21.61 -2.89
CA GLU A 275 2.42 20.17 -3.11
C GLU A 275 1.68 19.44 -1.98
N VAL A 276 1.89 19.82 -0.71
CA VAL A 276 1.09 19.32 0.41
C VAL A 276 -0.40 19.61 0.20
N SER A 277 -0.74 20.82 -0.25
CA SER A 277 -2.13 21.20 -0.51
C SER A 277 -2.79 20.36 -1.61
N ILE A 278 -2.01 19.98 -2.62
CA ILE A 278 -2.47 19.16 -3.75
C ILE A 278 -2.62 17.70 -3.34
N LEU A 279 -1.64 17.15 -2.64
CA LEU A 279 -1.64 15.74 -2.21
C LEU A 279 -2.76 15.44 -1.20
N ARG A 280 -3.18 16.43 -0.39
CA ARG A 280 -4.34 16.33 0.52
C ARG A 280 -5.67 16.06 -0.15
N GLN A 281 -5.78 16.36 -1.44
CA GLN A 281 -7.06 16.35 -2.15
C GLN A 281 -7.45 14.95 -2.66
N GLY A 282 -6.58 13.95 -2.59
CA GLY A 282 -6.94 12.58 -2.92
C GLY A 282 -5.79 11.72 -3.42
N ARG A 283 -6.02 10.40 -3.44
CA ARG A 283 -5.07 9.37 -3.86
C ARG A 283 -5.58 8.59 -5.05
N HIS A 284 -4.64 8.04 -5.82
CA HIS A 284 -4.94 7.20 -6.96
C HIS A 284 -3.80 6.19 -7.16
N PRO A 285 -4.08 4.93 -7.56
CA PRO A 285 -3.05 3.89 -7.74
C PRO A 285 -1.93 4.28 -8.72
N ASN A 286 -2.23 5.14 -9.69
CA ASN A 286 -1.29 5.67 -10.69
C ASN A 286 -0.78 7.08 -10.38
N ILE A 287 -0.87 7.54 -9.15
CA ILE A 287 -0.23 8.75 -8.64
C ILE A 287 0.76 8.35 -7.55
N VAL A 288 1.94 8.96 -7.51
CA VAL A 288 2.96 8.64 -6.51
C VAL A 288 2.43 8.90 -5.11
N ASN A 289 2.57 7.91 -4.26
CA ASN A 289 2.06 7.92 -2.92
C ASN A 289 2.99 8.68 -1.96
N CYS A 290 2.47 9.73 -1.34
CA CYS A 290 3.16 10.50 -0.31
C CYS A 290 2.81 9.95 1.07
N ILE A 291 3.81 9.38 1.74
CA ILE A 291 3.72 8.76 3.06
C ILE A 291 3.59 9.85 4.14
N GLY A 292 4.38 10.91 4.02
CA GLY A 292 4.36 12.00 5.00
C GLY A 292 5.27 13.16 4.62
N LYS A 293 5.50 14.03 5.60
CA LYS A 293 6.24 15.28 5.45
C LYS A 293 7.11 15.57 6.67
N CYS A 294 8.10 16.43 6.51
CA CYS A 294 8.86 17.04 7.60
C CYS A 294 8.87 18.55 7.38
N SER A 295 8.08 19.27 8.17
CA SER A 295 7.87 20.70 8.02
C SER A 295 9.09 21.52 8.45
N GLU A 296 9.96 20.97 9.30
CA GLU A 296 11.20 21.62 9.77
C GLU A 296 12.16 21.95 8.61
N VAL A 297 12.16 21.13 7.56
CA VAL A 297 13.06 21.24 6.40
C VAL A 297 12.32 21.19 5.05
N SER A 298 11.00 21.45 5.07
CA SER A 298 10.13 21.44 3.88
C SER A 298 10.32 20.18 3.02
N ALA A 299 10.36 19.01 3.66
CA ALA A 299 10.59 17.72 3.02
C ALA A 299 9.33 16.87 2.89
N LEU A 300 9.25 16.08 1.83
CA LEU A 300 8.20 15.09 1.59
C LEU A 300 8.80 13.68 1.48
N VAL A 301 8.12 12.71 2.06
CA VAL A 301 8.52 11.29 2.08
C VAL A 301 7.54 10.51 1.22
N TYR A 302 8.03 9.88 0.16
CA TYR A 302 7.23 9.10 -0.79
C TYR A 302 7.62 7.62 -0.77
N GLU A 303 6.73 6.80 -1.31
CA GLU A 303 7.09 5.44 -1.69
C GLU A 303 8.31 5.40 -2.63
N TRP A 304 9.14 4.37 -2.49
CA TRP A 304 10.27 4.16 -3.38
C TRP A 304 9.86 3.38 -4.63
N LEU A 305 10.16 3.92 -5.82
CA LEU A 305 9.85 3.30 -7.11
C LEU A 305 11.16 2.84 -7.79
N PRO A 306 11.52 1.54 -7.67
CA PRO A 306 12.88 1.07 -7.92
C PRO A 306 13.30 1.07 -9.38
N LYS A 307 12.37 1.16 -10.33
CA LYS A 307 12.70 1.21 -11.76
C LYS A 307 12.88 2.64 -12.28
N GLY A 308 12.82 3.66 -11.43
CA GLY A 308 13.10 5.04 -11.84
C GLY A 308 12.02 5.62 -12.75
N ASN A 309 12.40 6.55 -13.63
CA ASN A 309 11.46 7.31 -14.47
C ASN A 309 11.34 6.73 -15.90
N LEU A 310 10.25 7.05 -16.59
CA LEU A 310 9.96 6.56 -17.95
C LEU A 310 10.92 7.12 -19.01
N GLN A 311 11.50 8.31 -18.80
CA GLN A 311 12.45 8.91 -19.74
C GLN A 311 13.65 7.99 -19.97
N ASP A 312 14.17 7.40 -18.89
CA ASP A 312 15.31 6.48 -18.92
C ASP A 312 14.96 5.17 -19.65
N HIS A 313 13.74 4.65 -19.46
CA HIS A 313 13.26 3.45 -20.17
C HIS A 313 13.03 3.69 -21.66
N ILE A 314 12.57 4.87 -22.07
CA ILE A 314 12.37 5.20 -23.49
C ILE A 314 13.71 5.22 -24.24
N VAL A 315 14.76 5.76 -23.63
CA VAL A 315 16.10 5.85 -24.25
C VAL A 315 16.99 4.64 -23.93
N CYS A 316 16.46 3.63 -23.24
CA CYS A 316 17.21 2.45 -22.78
C CYS A 316 18.49 2.84 -22.00
N ALA A 317 18.39 3.87 -21.15
CA ALA A 317 19.50 4.34 -20.34
C ALA A 317 20.02 3.23 -19.43
N HIS A 318 21.30 3.32 -19.07
CA HIS A 318 21.98 2.38 -18.16
C HIS A 318 21.89 0.90 -18.59
N GLY A 319 21.69 0.63 -19.87
CA GLY A 319 21.60 -0.74 -20.40
C GLY A 319 20.28 -1.44 -20.09
N SER A 320 19.24 -0.69 -19.70
CA SER A 320 17.89 -1.25 -19.53
C SER A 320 17.37 -1.84 -20.86
N PRO A 321 16.68 -3.00 -20.82
CA PRO A 321 16.08 -3.54 -22.03
C PRO A 321 14.90 -2.66 -22.49
N PRO A 322 14.61 -2.60 -23.79
CA PRO A 322 13.45 -1.89 -24.30
C PRO A 322 12.15 -2.40 -23.67
N LEU A 323 11.22 -1.49 -23.35
CA LEU A 323 9.89 -1.88 -22.87
C LEU A 323 9.13 -2.61 -23.98
N SER A 324 8.48 -3.71 -23.63
CA SER A 324 7.57 -4.42 -24.51
C SER A 324 6.33 -3.58 -24.83
N TRP A 325 5.71 -3.81 -25.99
CA TRP A 325 4.52 -3.07 -26.38
C TRP A 325 3.39 -3.19 -25.34
N GLN A 326 3.25 -4.34 -24.68
CA GLN A 326 2.26 -4.57 -23.63
C GLN A 326 2.48 -3.60 -22.47
N ILE A 327 3.72 -3.48 -21.98
CA ILE A 327 4.07 -2.55 -20.89
C ILE A 327 3.82 -1.11 -21.34
N ARG A 328 4.20 -0.73 -22.57
CA ARG A 328 3.95 0.62 -23.09
C ARG A 328 2.46 0.94 -23.14
N THR A 329 1.63 0.03 -23.63
CA THR A 329 0.16 0.21 -23.66
C THR A 329 -0.46 0.26 -22.26
N GLN A 330 0.08 -0.51 -21.33
CA GLN A 330 -0.34 -0.49 -19.93
C GLN A 330 -0.04 0.87 -19.29
N ILE A 331 1.18 1.38 -19.46
CA ILE A 331 1.59 2.71 -18.97
C ILE A 331 0.68 3.80 -19.53
N ILE A 332 0.34 3.76 -20.82
CA ILE A 332 -0.60 4.71 -21.42
C ILE A 332 -1.96 4.66 -20.71
N GLY A 333 -2.52 3.47 -20.50
CA GLY A 333 -3.81 3.31 -19.80
C GLY A 333 -3.76 3.80 -18.35
N GLU A 334 -2.66 3.58 -17.66
CA GLU A 334 -2.42 4.04 -16.28
C GLU A 334 -2.33 5.56 -16.19
N ILE A 335 -1.63 6.22 -17.13
CA ILE A 335 -1.57 7.68 -17.22
C ILE A 335 -2.98 8.24 -17.47
N CYS A 336 -3.73 7.64 -18.40
CA CYS A 336 -5.13 8.03 -18.64
C CYS A 336 -5.99 7.93 -17.38
N SER A 337 -5.84 6.85 -16.60
CA SER A 337 -6.56 6.68 -15.34
C SER A 337 -6.23 7.78 -14.32
N ALA A 338 -4.94 8.12 -14.20
CA ALA A 338 -4.51 9.19 -13.31
C ALA A 338 -5.02 10.57 -13.75
N LEU A 339 -4.95 10.89 -15.05
CA LEU A 339 -5.45 12.15 -15.59
C LEU A 339 -6.96 12.28 -15.42
N LEU A 340 -7.72 11.21 -15.70
CA LEU A 340 -9.16 11.21 -15.49
C LEU A 340 -9.52 11.54 -14.04
N PHE A 341 -8.81 10.94 -13.08
CA PHE A 341 -8.98 11.22 -11.65
C PHE A 341 -8.65 12.68 -11.28
N LEU A 342 -7.62 13.27 -11.89
CA LEU A 342 -7.25 14.67 -11.66
C LEU A 342 -8.27 15.64 -12.27
N HIS A 343 -8.71 15.36 -13.50
CA HIS A 343 -9.61 16.20 -14.27
C HIS A 343 -11.06 16.13 -13.79
N SER A 344 -11.49 15.03 -13.16
CA SER A 344 -12.85 14.86 -12.64
C SER A 344 -13.12 15.56 -11.31
N ARG A 345 -12.21 16.44 -10.85
CA ARG A 345 -12.33 17.14 -9.57
C ARG A 345 -13.25 18.35 -9.66
N GLU A 346 -13.99 18.59 -8.58
CA GLU A 346 -14.92 19.70 -8.41
C GLU A 346 -14.45 20.60 -7.25
N PRO A 347 -14.64 21.94 -7.30
CA PRO A 347 -15.35 22.71 -8.33
C PRO A 347 -14.50 23.01 -9.59
N HIS A 348 -13.21 22.69 -9.55
CA HIS A 348 -12.29 22.92 -10.66
C HIS A 348 -11.41 21.69 -10.89
N ALA A 349 -11.27 21.30 -12.15
CA ALA A 349 -10.37 20.25 -12.58
C ALA A 349 -8.93 20.57 -12.15
N LEU A 350 -8.24 19.59 -11.58
CA LEU A 350 -6.82 19.72 -11.29
C LEU A 350 -6.02 19.33 -12.52
N VAL A 351 -5.36 20.29 -13.17
CA VAL A 351 -4.50 20.02 -14.33
C VAL A 351 -3.11 19.63 -13.83
N HIS A 352 -2.51 18.57 -14.38
CA HIS A 352 -1.14 18.17 -14.07
C HIS A 352 -0.14 19.26 -14.50
N GLY A 353 -0.25 19.72 -15.75
CA GLY A 353 0.48 20.83 -16.34
C GLY A 353 1.93 20.56 -16.72
N ASP A 354 2.65 19.72 -15.98
CA ASP A 354 4.03 19.29 -16.33
C ASP A 354 4.13 17.78 -16.62
N LEU A 355 3.17 17.21 -17.36
CA LEU A 355 3.18 15.78 -17.66
C LEU A 355 4.30 15.46 -18.68
N ARG A 356 5.36 14.78 -18.20
CA ARG A 356 6.54 14.42 -18.99
C ARG A 356 7.07 13.04 -18.58
N PRO A 357 7.82 12.33 -19.44
CA PRO A 357 8.39 11.02 -19.09
C PRO A 357 9.25 11.00 -17.82
N CYS A 358 9.94 12.10 -17.49
CA CYS A 358 10.73 12.21 -16.25
C CYS A 358 9.86 12.28 -14.98
N ASN A 359 8.58 12.69 -15.11
CA ASN A 359 7.60 12.77 -14.02
C ASN A 359 6.69 11.53 -13.96
N ILE A 360 6.99 10.49 -14.74
CA ILE A 360 6.31 9.19 -14.72
C ILE A 360 7.29 8.18 -14.15
N LEU A 361 7.04 7.72 -12.93
CA LEU A 361 7.88 6.75 -12.23
C LEU A 361 7.33 5.34 -12.38
N VAL A 362 8.20 4.34 -12.28
CA VAL A 362 7.90 2.93 -12.53
C VAL A 362 8.25 2.07 -11.32
N ASP A 363 7.30 1.25 -10.87
CA ASP A 363 7.49 0.35 -9.73
C ASP A 363 8.19 -0.98 -10.11
N ALA A 364 8.35 -1.88 -9.15
CA ALA A 364 8.98 -3.19 -9.38
C ALA A 364 8.24 -4.07 -10.42
N ASN A 365 6.93 -3.88 -10.57
CA ASN A 365 6.03 -4.63 -11.45
C ASN A 365 5.75 -3.92 -12.78
N PHE A 366 6.50 -2.86 -13.10
CA PHE A 366 6.26 -2.02 -14.28
C PHE A 366 4.88 -1.32 -14.30
N ARG A 367 4.29 -1.06 -13.13
CA ARG A 367 3.16 -0.12 -13.01
C ARG A 367 3.72 1.30 -12.94
N SER A 368 3.05 2.23 -13.62
CA SER A 368 3.42 3.64 -13.65
C SER A 368 2.64 4.48 -12.65
N LYS A 369 3.33 5.50 -12.13
CA LYS A 369 2.79 6.52 -11.23
C LYS A 369 3.28 7.90 -11.61
N ILE A 370 2.39 8.87 -11.76
CA ILE A 370 2.74 10.27 -12.05
C ILE A 370 3.08 11.04 -10.77
N CYS A 371 4.00 12.00 -10.85
CA CYS A 371 4.38 12.90 -9.75
C CYS A 371 4.44 14.37 -10.19
N ASN A 372 4.62 15.29 -9.24
CA ASN A 372 4.78 16.74 -9.47
C ASN A 372 3.61 17.43 -10.20
N PHE A 373 2.39 16.88 -10.07
CA PHE A 373 1.19 17.41 -10.71
C PHE A 373 0.67 18.69 -10.03
N GLY A 374 0.10 19.63 -10.81
CA GLY A 374 -0.48 20.89 -10.30
C GLY A 374 0.54 21.95 -9.88
N MET A 375 1.81 21.73 -10.21
CA MET A 375 2.93 22.57 -9.78
C MET A 375 3.41 23.57 -10.84
N LEU A 376 3.01 23.41 -12.11
CA LEU A 376 3.55 24.19 -13.23
C LEU A 376 3.35 25.70 -13.05
N THR A 377 2.22 26.13 -12.50
CA THR A 377 1.84 27.54 -12.36
C THR A 377 2.84 28.35 -11.55
N LEU A 378 3.53 27.73 -10.57
CA LEU A 378 4.58 28.39 -9.79
C LEU A 378 5.83 28.73 -10.61
N PHE A 379 6.02 28.04 -11.74
CA PHE A 379 7.14 28.27 -12.66
C PHE A 379 6.81 29.20 -13.83
N LEU A 380 5.53 29.51 -14.03
CA LEU A 380 5.07 30.44 -15.07
C LEU A 380 5.06 31.90 -14.57
N GLN A 381 5.18 32.12 -13.25
CA GLN A 381 5.30 33.44 -12.65
C GLN A 381 6.69 34.05 -12.97
N PRO A 382 6.79 35.37 -13.26
CA PRO A 382 8.08 36.02 -13.44
C PRO A 382 8.92 35.93 -12.15
N GLY A 383 10.13 35.33 -12.22
CA GLY A 383 11.02 35.15 -11.07
C GLY A 383 12.37 34.47 -11.40
N ASP A 384 13.20 34.26 -10.37
CA ASP A 384 14.61 33.83 -10.45
C ASP A 384 14.81 32.33 -10.80
N HIS A 385 13.74 31.54 -10.83
CA HIS A 385 13.79 30.10 -11.12
C HIS A 385 13.17 29.82 -12.49
N GLN A 386 13.85 30.24 -13.56
CA GLN A 386 13.46 29.80 -14.90
C GLN A 386 13.63 28.28 -14.99
N PRO A 387 12.57 27.52 -15.30
CA PRO A 387 12.71 26.09 -15.55
C PRO A 387 13.68 25.86 -16.70
N ALA A 388 14.16 24.63 -16.83
CA ALA A 388 14.70 24.14 -18.10
C ALA A 388 13.56 24.09 -19.15
N LEU A 389 13.10 25.26 -19.61
CA LEU A 389 12.01 25.46 -20.55
C LEU A 389 12.22 24.59 -21.79
N THR A 390 13.46 24.49 -22.27
CA THR A 390 13.87 23.63 -23.39
C THR A 390 13.45 22.17 -23.24
N ALA A 391 13.50 21.60 -22.03
CA ALA A 391 13.10 20.21 -21.78
C ALA A 391 11.57 20.04 -21.66
N ARG A 392 10.83 21.13 -21.41
CA ARG A 392 9.37 21.14 -21.30
C ARG A 392 8.68 21.43 -22.62
N LEU A 393 9.26 22.32 -23.43
CA LEU A 393 8.69 22.82 -24.70
C LEU A 393 8.05 21.74 -25.57
N PRO A 394 8.65 20.55 -25.79
CA PRO A 394 8.04 19.54 -26.65
C PRO A 394 6.71 18.98 -26.14
N TYR A 395 6.44 19.11 -24.84
CA TYR A 395 5.24 18.60 -24.17
C TYR A 395 4.23 19.72 -23.85
N LEU A 396 4.61 21.00 -24.00
CA LEU A 396 3.71 22.11 -23.74
C LEU A 396 2.77 22.35 -24.91
N GLU A 397 1.49 22.44 -24.61
CA GLU A 397 0.47 22.81 -25.58
C GLU A 397 0.76 24.21 -26.18
N PRO A 398 0.71 24.38 -27.52
CA PRO A 398 0.97 25.67 -28.15
C PRO A 398 0.04 26.80 -27.67
N GLU A 399 -1.22 26.47 -27.38
CA GLU A 399 -2.20 27.44 -26.87
C GLU A 399 -1.83 27.95 -25.47
N LEU A 400 -1.35 27.08 -24.58
CA LEU A 400 -0.83 27.46 -23.25
C LEU A 400 0.30 28.49 -23.36
N LEU A 401 1.19 28.36 -24.36
CA LEU A 401 2.27 29.33 -24.59
C LEU A 401 1.76 30.70 -25.05
N THR A 402 0.55 30.74 -25.61
CA THR A 402 -0.07 31.95 -26.17
C THR A 402 -0.99 32.62 -25.15
N THR A 403 -1.83 31.85 -24.48
CA THR A 403 -2.85 32.35 -23.55
C THR A 403 -2.36 32.42 -22.12
N GLY A 404 -1.37 31.60 -21.75
CA GLY A 404 -0.94 31.39 -20.37
C GLY A 404 -1.95 30.60 -19.53
N GLU A 405 -3.04 30.12 -20.13
CA GLU A 405 -4.12 29.40 -19.44
C GLU A 405 -3.87 27.90 -19.47
N LEU A 406 -3.85 27.30 -18.27
CA LEU A 406 -3.66 25.87 -18.10
C LEU A 406 -5.00 25.16 -18.03
N THR A 407 -5.24 24.21 -18.94
CA THR A 407 -6.52 23.47 -19.03
C THR A 407 -6.30 21.96 -19.08
N PRO A 408 -7.33 21.13 -18.84
CA PRO A 408 -7.22 19.68 -19.04
C PRO A 408 -6.71 19.27 -20.43
N LEU A 409 -6.94 20.10 -21.47
CA LEU A 409 -6.44 19.85 -22.83
C LEU A 409 -4.91 19.94 -22.91
N SER A 410 -4.28 20.72 -22.05
CA SER A 410 -2.81 20.81 -21.97
C SER A 410 -2.18 19.48 -21.55
N ASP A 411 -2.84 18.75 -20.64
CA ASP A 411 -2.41 17.39 -20.26
C ASP A 411 -2.66 16.37 -21.38
N VAL A 412 -3.76 16.53 -22.12
CA VAL A 412 -4.10 15.68 -23.28
C VAL A 412 -3.05 15.84 -24.39
N TYR A 413 -2.61 17.07 -24.66
CA TYR A 413 -1.51 17.33 -25.59
C TYR A 413 -0.21 16.64 -25.14
N SER A 414 0.16 16.85 -23.87
CA SER A 414 1.36 16.23 -23.26
C SER A 414 1.33 14.71 -23.37
N LEU A 415 0.17 14.10 -23.08
CA LEU A 415 -0.05 12.67 -23.22
C LEU A 415 0.10 12.20 -24.68
N GLY A 416 -0.41 12.96 -25.65
CA GLY A 416 -0.25 12.66 -27.08
C GLY A 416 1.21 12.53 -27.47
N VAL A 417 2.06 13.47 -27.03
CA VAL A 417 3.51 13.42 -27.28
C VAL A 417 4.15 12.18 -26.62
N ILE A 418 3.77 11.86 -25.38
CA ILE A 418 4.25 10.67 -24.67
C ILE A 418 3.85 9.38 -25.40
N ILE A 419 2.61 9.28 -25.88
CA ILE A 419 2.13 8.13 -26.68
C ILE A 419 2.99 7.98 -27.93
N LEU A 420 3.26 9.06 -28.66
CA LEU A 420 4.12 9.00 -29.84
C LEU A 420 5.53 8.53 -29.47
N CYS A 421 6.12 9.05 -28.39
CA CYS A 421 7.44 8.62 -27.90
C CYS A 421 7.46 7.12 -27.59
N LEU A 422 6.42 6.61 -26.93
CA LEU A 422 6.28 5.18 -26.62
C LEU A 422 6.05 4.32 -27.87
N LEU A 423 5.34 4.83 -28.89
CA LEU A 423 5.11 4.08 -30.13
C LEU A 423 6.36 3.98 -31.00
N THR A 424 7.19 5.04 -31.01
CA THR A 424 8.28 5.19 -31.99
C THR A 424 9.68 5.06 -31.41
N GLY A 425 9.83 5.20 -30.09
CA GLY A 425 11.14 5.31 -29.43
C GLY A 425 11.92 6.57 -29.81
N LEU A 426 11.30 7.55 -30.48
CA LEU A 426 11.96 8.75 -30.96
C LEU A 426 11.94 9.89 -29.93
N PRO A 427 12.93 10.81 -29.97
CA PRO A 427 12.92 12.02 -29.16
C PRO A 427 11.72 12.93 -29.48
N PRO A 428 11.15 13.63 -28.47
CA PRO A 428 9.89 14.36 -28.60
C PRO A 428 9.98 15.55 -29.58
N LEU A 429 11.13 16.21 -29.68
CA LEU A 429 11.27 17.44 -30.48
C LEU A 429 11.00 17.22 -31.99
N ILE A 430 11.31 16.04 -32.51
CA ILE A 430 11.20 15.74 -33.96
C ILE A 430 9.97 14.89 -34.28
N ILE A 431 9.22 14.47 -33.26
CA ILE A 431 8.29 13.35 -33.39
C ILE A 431 7.04 13.74 -34.17
N ALA A 432 6.46 14.91 -33.87
CA ALA A 432 5.25 15.39 -34.53
C ALA A 432 5.47 15.55 -36.04
N LYS A 433 6.63 16.13 -36.43
CA LYS A 433 7.02 16.27 -37.84
C LYS A 433 7.16 14.92 -38.53
N LYS A 434 7.92 13.99 -37.94
CA LYS A 434 8.15 12.66 -38.52
C LYS A 434 6.85 11.86 -38.66
N VAL A 435 5.99 11.90 -37.64
CA VAL A 435 4.70 11.20 -37.65
C VAL A 435 3.78 11.79 -38.71
N SER A 436 3.69 13.12 -38.81
CA SER A 436 2.91 13.80 -39.86
C SER A 436 3.38 13.41 -41.27
N GLU A 437 4.69 13.45 -41.53
CA GLU A 437 5.27 13.02 -42.82
C GLU A 437 4.97 11.54 -43.12
N ALA A 438 5.07 10.66 -42.12
CA ALA A 438 4.80 9.24 -42.30
C ALA A 438 3.31 8.94 -42.53
N LEU A 439 2.40 9.72 -41.93
CA LEU A 439 0.96 9.62 -42.18
C LEU A 439 0.61 10.01 -43.62
N VAL A 440 1.15 11.13 -44.11
CA VAL A 440 0.98 11.57 -45.51
C VAL A 440 1.48 10.51 -46.49
N ASN A 441 2.62 9.88 -46.18
CA ASN A 441 3.24 8.85 -47.01
C ASN A 441 2.70 7.43 -46.75
N ASN A 442 1.68 7.26 -45.90
CA ASN A 442 1.12 5.96 -45.48
C ASN A 442 2.19 4.94 -45.00
N SER A 443 3.24 5.43 -44.35
CA SER A 443 4.44 4.70 -43.95
C SER A 443 4.62 4.64 -42.43
N LEU A 444 3.58 4.93 -41.66
CA LEU A 444 3.65 4.95 -40.18
C LEU A 444 4.22 3.66 -39.57
N HIS A 445 3.93 2.51 -40.17
CA HIS A 445 4.46 1.21 -39.74
C HIS A 445 6.00 1.14 -39.73
N THR A 446 6.67 2.02 -40.47
CA THR A 446 8.14 2.14 -40.49
C THR A 446 8.70 2.90 -39.30
N LEU A 447 7.89 3.76 -38.65
CA LEU A 447 8.27 4.54 -37.47
C LEU A 447 8.01 3.79 -36.16
N ILE A 448 7.20 2.74 -36.18
CA ILE A 448 6.89 1.96 -34.98
C ILE A 448 8.17 1.27 -34.48
N ASP A 449 8.41 1.40 -33.18
CA ASP A 449 9.58 0.83 -32.53
C ASP A 449 9.49 -0.70 -32.51
N LYS A 450 10.30 -1.34 -33.35
CA LYS A 450 10.39 -2.80 -33.47
C LYS A 450 11.04 -3.46 -32.25
N SER A 451 11.78 -2.71 -31.43
CA SER A 451 12.40 -3.25 -30.22
C SER A 451 11.37 -3.61 -29.14
N ALA A 452 10.16 -3.05 -29.23
CA ALA A 452 9.04 -3.37 -28.33
C ALA A 452 8.38 -4.74 -28.62
N GLY A 453 8.86 -5.47 -29.63
CA GLY A 453 8.31 -6.74 -30.08
C GLY A 453 7.22 -6.59 -31.13
N ASN A 454 6.40 -7.64 -31.29
CA ASN A 454 5.36 -7.68 -32.31
C ASN A 454 4.13 -6.89 -31.88
N TRP A 455 4.08 -5.61 -32.25
CA TRP A 455 2.87 -4.79 -32.10
C TRP A 455 1.68 -5.46 -32.80
N PRO A 456 0.51 -5.55 -32.17
CA PRO A 456 -0.71 -5.97 -32.85
C PRO A 456 -1.10 -4.91 -33.89
N TYR A 457 -0.70 -5.13 -35.14
CA TYR A 457 -0.81 -4.19 -36.28
C TYR A 457 -2.22 -3.58 -36.48
N VAL A 458 -3.27 -4.29 -36.08
CA VAL A 458 -4.67 -3.82 -36.20
C VAL A 458 -5.03 -2.74 -35.17
N GLN A 459 -4.38 -2.71 -34.01
CA GLN A 459 -4.63 -1.73 -32.95
C GLN A 459 -3.79 -0.45 -33.10
N SER A 460 -2.60 -0.54 -33.72
CA SER A 460 -1.71 0.61 -33.95
C SER A 460 -2.26 1.66 -34.93
N GLN A 461 -3.07 1.25 -35.93
CA GLN A 461 -3.69 2.21 -36.88
C GLN A 461 -4.84 3.02 -36.25
N ALA A 462 -5.54 2.47 -35.25
CA ALA A 462 -6.65 3.15 -34.58
C ALA A 462 -6.15 4.28 -33.67
N VAL A 463 -5.06 4.04 -32.93
CA VAL A 463 -4.41 5.04 -32.07
C VAL A 463 -3.78 6.14 -32.91
N SER A 464 -3.14 5.85 -34.04
CA SER A 464 -2.49 6.91 -34.82
C SER A 464 -3.44 7.85 -35.57
N ARG A 465 -4.65 7.40 -35.91
CA ARG A 465 -5.64 8.18 -36.67
C ARG A 465 -6.48 9.13 -35.80
N HIS A 466 -6.52 8.91 -34.48
CA HIS A 466 -7.26 9.78 -33.55
C HIS A 466 -6.45 11.00 -33.05
N TRP A 467 -5.13 11.02 -33.29
CA TRP A 467 -4.20 12.02 -32.73
C TRP A 467 -3.40 12.78 -33.80
N SER A 468 -3.83 12.69 -35.06
CA SER A 468 -3.46 13.58 -36.17
C SER A 468 -4.60 14.54 -36.45
#